data_AF-A0A950AS56-F1
#
_entry.id   AF-A0A950AS56-F1
#
_cell.length_a   1.000
_cell.length_b   1.000
_cell.length_c   1.000
_cell.angle_alpha   90.00
_cell.angle_beta   90.00
_cell.angle_gamma   90.00
#
_symmetry.space_group_name_H-M   'P 1'
#
loop_
_entity.id
_entity.type
_entity.pdbx_description
1 polymer ?
#
loop_
_entity_poly.entity_id
_entity_poly.type
_entity_poly.pdbx_seq_one_letter_code
_entity_poly.pdbx_strand_id
1 'polypeptide(L)'
;MSGRTQAIGAGIVMSTNERVEGPAAVRDDRPPDRGPLDIVATWPGGDSPRSERCLSRAVWAFVVLGVILRVVRYLLNFPLWGDEAFVATNFIARGYRDLLGPLDYGQICPVLFLWIELTAVKLLGYSEWSLRLFPIACGAASLFLFR
;
A
#
# COMPACT_ATOMS: atom_id res chain seq x y z
N MET A 1 -38.91 -34.44 -45.59
CA MET A 1 -38.34 -35.50 -46.43
C MET A 1 -38.47 -35.07 -47.88
N SER A 2 -37.36 -35.11 -48.64
CA SER A 2 -37.29 -35.03 -50.12
C SER A 2 -37.69 -33.67 -50.73
N GLY A 3 -36.96 -33.05 -51.66
CA GLY A 3 -36.07 -33.64 -52.65
C GLY A 3 -35.01 -32.66 -53.16
N ARG A 4 -34.08 -33.28 -53.88
CA ARG A 4 -32.79 -32.81 -54.37
C ARG A 4 -32.96 -32.27 -55.81
N THR A 5 -31.99 -31.47 -56.27
CA THR A 5 -31.62 -31.27 -57.71
C THR A 5 -32.53 -30.27 -58.44
N GLN A 6 -32.07 -29.26 -59.20
CA GLN A 6 -31.04 -29.24 -60.23
C GLN A 6 -30.67 -27.79 -60.59
N ALA A 7 -29.40 -27.51 -60.83
CA ALA A 7 -28.94 -26.32 -61.54
C ALA A 7 -28.95 -26.61 -63.04
N ILE A 8 -29.41 -25.69 -63.90
CA ILE A 8 -28.81 -25.27 -65.20
C ILE A 8 -29.48 -23.95 -65.60
N GLY A 9 -28.71 -22.91 -65.95
CA GLY A 9 -29.26 -21.71 -66.59
C GLY A 9 -28.25 -20.58 -66.71
N ALA A 10 -27.41 -20.65 -67.75
CA ALA A 10 -26.51 -19.58 -68.14
C ALA A 10 -27.28 -18.27 -68.40
N GLY A 11 -26.90 -17.21 -67.71
CA GLY A 11 -27.46 -15.87 -67.87
C GLY A 11 -26.37 -14.84 -67.62
N ILE A 12 -25.89 -14.25 -68.71
CA ILE A 12 -24.90 -13.19 -68.77
C ILE A 12 -25.32 -12.02 -67.85
N VAL A 13 -24.47 -11.67 -66.89
CA VAL A 13 -24.53 -10.37 -66.20
C VAL A 13 -23.16 -9.73 -66.32
N MET A 14 -23.04 -8.86 -67.33
CA MET A 14 -22.00 -7.85 -67.41
C MET A 14 -22.48 -6.70 -66.52
N SER A 15 -21.89 -6.57 -65.32
CA SER A 15 -22.06 -5.38 -64.48
C SER A 15 -20.67 -4.90 -64.07
N THR A 16 -20.42 -3.66 -64.45
CA THR A 16 -19.17 -2.91 -64.42
C THR A 16 -18.51 -2.92 -63.05
N ASN A 17 -17.29 -3.48 -63.01
CA ASN A 17 -16.38 -3.36 -61.88
C ASN A 17 -15.78 -1.95 -61.87
N GLU A 18 -16.54 -0.97 -61.39
CA GLU A 18 -16.00 0.34 -61.05
C GLU A 18 -15.23 0.21 -59.74
N ARG A 19 -13.98 -0.25 -59.86
CA ARG A 19 -12.99 -0.14 -58.80
C ARG A 19 -12.60 1.32 -58.70
N VAL A 20 -13.33 2.08 -57.88
CA VAL A 20 -12.89 3.40 -57.42
C VAL A 20 -11.62 3.16 -56.61
N GLU A 21 -10.47 3.33 -57.25
CA GLU A 21 -9.18 3.41 -56.56
C GLU A 21 -9.23 4.65 -55.68
N GLY A 22 -9.62 4.46 -54.42
CA GLY A 22 -9.43 5.46 -53.38
C GLY A 22 -7.95 5.86 -53.34
N PRO A 23 -7.63 7.12 -53.01
CA PRO A 23 -6.25 7.60 -53.00
C PRO A 23 -5.40 6.65 -52.17
N ALA A 24 -4.27 6.22 -52.76
CA ALA A 24 -3.32 5.31 -52.14
C ALA A 24 -3.17 5.67 -50.66
N ALA A 25 -3.58 4.75 -49.78
CA ALA A 25 -3.54 4.97 -48.34
C ALA A 25 -2.13 5.43 -47.99
N VAL A 26 -1.99 6.71 -47.64
CA VAL A 26 -0.74 7.26 -47.13
C VAL A 26 -0.39 6.38 -45.95
N ARG A 27 0.69 5.60 -46.07
CA ARG A 27 1.22 4.81 -44.96
C ARG A 27 1.52 5.82 -43.86
N ASP A 28 0.76 5.74 -42.78
CA ASP A 28 1.02 6.55 -41.60
C ASP A 28 2.28 5.99 -40.94
N ASP A 29 3.43 6.46 -41.42
CA ASP A 29 4.75 6.10 -40.90
C ASP A 29 5.07 6.91 -39.62
N ARG A 30 4.10 7.61 -39.03
CA ARG A 30 4.32 8.26 -37.74
C ARG A 30 4.63 7.19 -36.70
N PRO A 31 5.69 7.38 -35.89
CA PRO A 31 5.88 6.53 -34.73
C PRO A 31 4.59 6.57 -33.90
N PRO A 32 4.14 5.44 -33.36
CA PRO A 32 2.91 5.39 -32.58
C PRO A 32 2.98 6.48 -31.51
N ASP A 33 1.88 7.23 -31.37
CA ASP A 33 1.61 8.10 -30.24
C ASP A 33 2.08 7.37 -28.98
N ARG A 34 3.22 7.79 -28.44
CA ARG A 34 3.71 7.28 -27.18
C ARG A 34 3.07 8.12 -26.10
N GLY A 35 2.05 7.56 -25.47
CA GLY A 35 1.39 8.20 -24.36
C GLY A 35 2.41 8.45 -23.22
N PRO A 36 2.17 9.44 -22.35
CA PRO A 36 3.04 9.70 -21.18
C PRO A 36 3.25 8.48 -20.26
N LEU A 37 2.46 7.42 -20.43
CA LEU A 37 2.48 6.19 -19.64
C LEU A 37 3.21 5.01 -20.30
N ASP A 38 3.73 5.17 -21.52
CA ASP A 38 4.44 4.10 -22.24
C ASP A 38 5.86 3.83 -21.72
N ILE A 39 6.30 4.62 -20.74
CA ILE A 39 7.54 4.44 -19.99
C ILE A 39 7.58 3.15 -19.17
N VAL A 40 6.43 2.61 -18.76
CA VAL A 40 6.37 1.35 -17.99
C VAL A 40 6.53 0.13 -18.89
N ALA A 41 6.03 0.20 -20.13
CA ALA A 41 6.04 -0.93 -21.07
C ALA A 41 7.43 -1.25 -21.65
N THR A 42 8.40 -0.33 -21.50
CA THR A 42 9.71 -0.43 -22.16
C THR A 42 10.87 -0.71 -21.21
N TRP A 43 10.62 -0.96 -19.91
CA TRP A 43 11.69 -1.21 -18.95
C TRP A 43 12.47 -2.48 -19.34
N PRO A 44 13.73 -2.37 -19.80
CA PRO A 44 14.52 -3.51 -20.24
C PRO A 44 15.20 -4.10 -19.01
N GLY A 45 14.39 -4.68 -18.13
CA GLY A 45 14.84 -5.31 -16.89
C GLY A 45 14.16 -6.65 -16.78
N GLY A 46 14.72 -7.67 -17.43
CA GLY A 46 14.25 -9.04 -17.27
C GLY A 46 14.34 -9.45 -15.79
N ASP A 47 13.20 -9.85 -15.23
CA ASP A 47 13.09 -10.37 -13.88
C ASP A 47 13.85 -11.69 -13.78
N SER A 48 15.16 -11.61 -13.52
CA SER A 48 15.91 -12.81 -13.22
C SER A 48 15.41 -13.36 -11.88
N PRO A 49 15.13 -14.67 -11.75
CA PRO A 49 14.64 -15.23 -10.49
C PRO A 49 15.65 -15.04 -9.33
N ARG A 50 16.91 -14.71 -9.64
CA ARG A 50 17.93 -14.33 -8.64
C ARG A 50 17.76 -12.89 -8.13
N SER A 51 17.39 -11.92 -8.97
CA SER A 51 17.19 -10.52 -8.55
C SER A 51 15.95 -10.38 -7.66
N GLU A 52 14.86 -11.09 -7.98
CA GLU A 52 13.65 -11.14 -7.13
C GLU A 52 13.95 -11.72 -5.74
N ARG A 53 14.72 -12.82 -5.68
CA ARG A 53 15.16 -13.42 -4.41
C ARG A 53 16.08 -12.49 -3.62
N CYS A 54 16.98 -11.76 -4.29
CA CYS A 54 17.87 -10.81 -3.63
C CYS A 54 17.08 -9.63 -3.03
N LEU A 55 16.15 -9.06 -3.79
CA LEU A 55 15.29 -7.97 -3.34
C LEU A 55 14.42 -8.39 -2.16
N SER A 56 13.78 -9.56 -2.24
CA SER A 56 12.96 -10.10 -1.15
C SER A 56 13.79 -10.30 0.13
N ARG A 57 15.01 -10.84 0.01
CA ARG A 57 15.94 -10.98 1.15
C ARG A 57 16.35 -9.62 1.73
N ALA A 58 16.60 -8.63 0.88
CA ALA A 58 16.94 -7.28 1.33
C ALA A 58 15.76 -6.62 2.08
N VAL A 59 14.53 -6.72 1.55
CA VAL A 59 13.31 -6.22 2.22
C VAL A 59 13.17 -6.84 3.61
N TRP A 60 13.27 -8.17 3.72
CA TRP A 60 13.19 -8.85 5.01
C TRP A 60 14.33 -8.44 5.96
N ALA A 61 15.55 -8.26 5.45
CA ALA A 61 16.67 -7.77 6.26
C ALA A 61 16.38 -6.37 6.84
N PHE A 62 15.81 -5.45 6.04
CA PHE A 62 15.42 -4.13 6.52
C PHE A 62 14.24 -4.16 7.50
N VAL A 63 13.25 -5.04 7.29
CA VAL A 63 12.15 -5.25 8.25
C VAL A 63 12.70 -5.71 9.59
N VAL A 64 13.54 -6.75 9.60
CA VAL A 64 14.15 -7.28 10.83
C VAL A 64 15.02 -6.23 11.51
N LEU A 65 15.86 -5.52 10.76
CA LEU A 65 16.67 -4.42 11.28
C LEU A 65 15.80 -3.33 11.92
N GLY A 66 14.72 -2.93 11.25
CA GLY A 66 13.78 -1.94 11.77
C GLY A 66 13.07 -2.37 13.06
N VAL A 67 12.76 -3.66 13.20
CA VAL A 67 12.22 -4.22 14.46
C VAL A 67 13.28 -4.18 15.56
N ILE A 68 14.50 -4.64 15.27
CA ILE A 68 15.61 -4.64 16.24
C ILE A 68 15.87 -3.24 16.77
N LEU A 69 15.96 -2.23 15.89
CA LEU A 69 16.22 -0.84 16.30
C LEU A 69 15.13 -0.30 17.24
N ARG A 70 13.85 -0.60 16.97
CA ARG A 70 12.73 -0.20 17.84
C ARG A 70 12.79 -0.89 19.19
N VAL A 71 13.07 -2.20 19.22
CA VAL A 71 13.21 -2.95 20.47
C VAL A 71 14.38 -2.45 21.29
N VAL A 72 15.55 -2.21 20.67
CA VAL A 72 16.69 -1.62 21.38
C VAL A 72 16.34 -0.24 21.93
N ARG A 73 15.65 0.60 21.15
CA ARG A 73 15.24 1.93 21.60
C ARG A 73 14.23 1.89 22.75
N TYR A 74 13.36 0.88 22.80
CA TYR A 74 12.53 0.57 23.96
C TYR A 74 13.41 0.24 25.16
N LEU A 75 14.32 -0.72 24.97
CA LEU A 75 15.13 -1.33 26.02
C LEU A 75 16.10 -0.36 26.70
N LEU A 76 16.43 0.74 26.04
CA LEU A 76 17.28 1.79 26.62
C LEU A 76 16.55 2.68 27.64
N ASN A 77 15.22 2.58 27.74
CA ASN A 77 14.39 3.31 28.70
C ASN A 77 14.72 4.80 28.86
N PHE A 78 14.79 5.52 27.74
CA PHE A 78 15.03 6.96 27.79
C PHE A 78 13.95 7.67 28.61
N PRO A 79 14.29 8.79 29.28
CA PRO A 79 13.30 9.59 30.00
C PRO A 79 12.16 10.02 29.07
N LEU A 80 10.99 10.25 29.65
CA LEU A 80 9.83 10.73 28.89
C LEU A 80 10.15 12.05 28.20
N TRP A 81 9.77 12.14 26.92
CA TRP A 81 9.74 13.41 26.22
C TRP A 81 8.60 14.29 26.71
N GLY A 82 8.66 15.59 26.43
CA GLY A 82 7.71 16.56 27.01
C GLY A 82 6.26 16.27 26.66
N ASP A 83 5.99 15.90 25.40
CA ASP A 83 4.68 15.47 24.93
C ASP A 83 4.24 14.15 25.56
N GLU A 84 5.14 13.16 25.66
CA GLU A 84 4.87 11.91 26.36
C GLU A 84 4.51 12.15 27.84
N ALA A 85 5.22 13.06 28.51
CA ALA A 85 4.98 13.42 29.91
C ALA A 85 3.63 14.11 30.11
N PHE A 86 3.22 14.98 29.17
CA PHE A 86 1.90 15.62 29.20
C PHE A 86 0.76 14.61 29.06
N VAL A 87 0.93 13.56 28.27
CA VAL A 87 -0.05 12.46 28.23
C VAL A 87 0.03 11.64 29.51
N ALA A 88 1.23 11.26 29.95
CA ALA A 88 1.45 10.38 31.10
C ALA A 88 0.85 10.93 32.40
N THR A 89 0.98 12.23 32.66
CA THR A 89 0.44 12.88 33.87
C THR A 89 -1.08 12.69 34.02
N ASN A 90 -1.80 12.57 32.90
CA ASN A 90 -3.24 12.32 32.92
C ASN A 90 -3.57 10.93 33.48
N PHE A 91 -2.65 9.97 33.50
CA PHE A 91 -2.92 8.62 34.00
C PHE A 91 -2.70 8.43 35.51
N ILE A 92 -2.13 9.43 36.20
CA ILE A 92 -1.80 9.32 37.63
C ILE A 92 -3.07 9.30 38.50
N ALA A 93 -4.01 10.20 38.21
CA ALA A 93 -5.22 10.39 39.02
C ALA A 93 -6.54 10.12 38.27
N ARG A 94 -6.50 9.99 36.94
CA ARG A 94 -7.71 9.90 36.11
C ARG A 94 -8.10 8.46 35.78
N GLY A 95 -9.40 8.20 35.76
CA GLY A 95 -9.99 6.96 35.25
C GLY A 95 -10.36 7.04 33.76
N TYR A 96 -10.91 5.94 33.22
CA TYR A 96 -11.31 5.85 31.80
C TYR A 96 -12.34 6.91 31.39
N ARG A 97 -13.27 7.25 32.30
CA ARG A 97 -14.31 8.28 32.07
C ARG A 97 -13.72 9.68 32.07
N ASP A 98 -12.77 9.94 32.94
CA ASP A 98 -12.12 11.25 33.08
C ASP A 98 -11.25 11.59 31.86
N LEU A 99 -10.78 10.56 31.15
CA LEU A 99 -10.06 10.69 29.87
C LEU A 99 -10.95 11.07 28.68
N LEU A 100 -12.28 11.09 28.84
CA LEU A 100 -13.20 11.63 27.84
C LEU A 100 -13.32 13.15 27.92
N GLY A 101 -12.89 13.73 29.05
CA GLY A 101 -12.83 15.17 29.25
C GLY A 101 -11.56 15.80 28.67
N PRO A 102 -11.41 17.12 28.81
CA PRO A 102 -10.19 17.80 28.42
C PRO A 102 -8.98 17.26 29.20
N LEU A 103 -7.90 16.96 28.49
CA LEU A 103 -6.64 16.53 29.09
C LEU A 103 -5.87 17.71 29.66
N ASP A 104 -5.09 17.44 30.70
CA ASP A 104 -4.12 18.39 31.23
C ASP A 104 -3.14 18.82 30.12
N TYR A 105 -2.67 20.07 30.18
CA TYR A 105 -1.77 20.66 29.19
C TYR A 105 -2.35 20.77 27.77
N GLY A 106 -3.68 20.74 27.62
CA GLY A 106 -4.35 21.01 26.35
C GLY A 106 -4.07 19.96 25.26
N GLN A 107 -3.74 18.73 25.65
CA GLN A 107 -3.42 17.65 24.72
C GLN A 107 -4.67 17.21 23.95
N ILE A 108 -4.50 16.90 22.67
CA ILE A 108 -5.53 16.29 21.83
C ILE A 108 -5.04 14.89 21.48
N CYS A 109 -5.59 13.89 22.15
CA CYS A 109 -5.24 12.48 21.93
C CYS A 109 -6.49 11.66 21.62
N PRO A 110 -6.42 10.67 20.71
CA PRO A 110 -7.52 9.75 20.47
C PRO A 110 -7.91 8.98 21.74
N VAL A 111 -9.21 8.92 22.04
CA VAL A 111 -9.72 8.26 23.26
C VAL A 111 -9.28 6.81 23.37
N LEU A 112 -9.33 6.06 22.27
CA LEU A 112 -8.93 4.65 22.26
C LEU A 112 -7.44 4.47 22.60
N PHE A 113 -6.58 5.38 22.14
CA PHE A 113 -5.17 5.38 22.51
C PHE A 113 -5.01 5.57 24.02
N LEU A 114 -5.67 6.59 24.58
CA LEU A 114 -5.61 6.87 26.02
C LEU A 114 -6.10 5.69 26.87
N TRP A 115 -7.16 5.00 26.44
CA TRP A 115 -7.67 3.83 27.14
C TRP A 115 -6.73 2.64 27.09
N ILE A 116 -6.06 2.41 25.96
CA ILE A 116 -5.07 1.35 25.85
C ILE A 116 -3.87 1.65 26.76
N GLU A 117 -3.36 2.87 26.74
CA GLU A 117 -2.27 3.32 27.61
C GLU A 117 -2.64 3.19 29.10
N LEU A 118 -3.81 3.69 29.50
CA LEU A 118 -4.28 3.55 30.88
C LEU A 118 -4.42 2.07 31.28
N THR A 119 -4.84 1.20 30.36
CA THR A 119 -4.93 -0.24 30.62
C THR A 119 -3.54 -0.85 30.79
N ALA A 120 -2.59 -0.51 29.93
CA ALA A 120 -1.20 -0.97 30.05
C ALA A 120 -0.58 -0.53 31.39
N VAL A 121 -0.76 0.74 31.77
CA VAL A 121 -0.31 1.29 33.06
C VAL A 121 -0.95 0.58 34.24
N LYS A 122 -2.27 0.28 34.19
CA LYS A 122 -2.96 -0.42 35.27
C LYS A 122 -2.53 -1.88 35.43
N LEU A 123 -2.19 -2.56 34.33
CA LEU A 123 -1.81 -3.98 34.34
C LEU A 123 -0.33 -4.20 34.64
N LEU A 124 0.54 -3.34 34.12
CA LEU A 124 2.00 -3.50 34.17
C LEU A 124 2.68 -2.55 35.16
N GLY A 125 1.93 -1.60 35.72
CA GLY A 125 2.42 -0.55 36.60
C GLY A 125 2.76 0.74 35.83
N TYR A 126 2.87 1.83 36.58
CA TYR A 126 3.22 3.14 36.03
C TYR A 126 4.73 3.21 35.79
N SER A 127 5.13 3.03 34.53
CA SER A 127 6.53 3.11 34.08
C SER A 127 6.59 3.54 32.62
N GLU A 128 7.75 4.01 32.17
CA GLU A 128 8.00 4.40 30.78
C GLU A 128 7.87 3.21 29.82
N TRP A 129 8.12 2.00 30.31
CA TRP A 129 7.93 0.76 29.56
C TRP A 129 6.47 0.54 29.22
N SER A 130 5.59 0.66 30.22
CA SER A 130 4.15 0.48 30.06
C SER A 130 3.59 1.50 29.07
N LEU A 131 4.02 2.77 29.19
CA LEU A 131 3.57 3.90 28.37
C LEU A 131 4.03 3.84 26.89
N ARG A 132 5.05 3.03 26.59
CA ARG A 132 5.60 2.88 25.22
C ARG A 132 5.33 1.51 24.62
N LEU A 133 4.69 0.62 25.36
CA LEU A 133 4.42 -0.74 24.92
C LEU A 133 3.52 -0.75 23.68
N PHE A 134 2.43 -0.01 23.72
CA PHE A 134 1.48 0.05 22.61
C PHE A 134 2.06 0.76 21.37
N PRO A 135 2.72 1.93 21.47
CA PRO A 135 3.41 2.57 20.35
C PRO A 135 4.40 1.64 19.66
N ILE A 136 5.18 0.86 20.43
CA ILE A 136 6.16 -0.06 19.86
C ILE A 136 5.52 -1.28 19.22
N ALA A 137 4.47 -1.84 19.83
CA ALA A 137 3.73 -2.94 19.23
C ALA A 137 3.16 -2.51 17.86
N CYS A 138 2.52 -1.35 17.79
CA CYS A 138 1.99 -0.79 16.55
C CYS A 138 3.10 -0.48 15.53
N GLY A 139 4.21 0.09 15.97
CA GLY A 139 5.36 0.41 15.13
C GLY A 139 6.08 -0.82 14.56
N ALA A 140 6.10 -1.93 15.29
CA ALA A 140 6.60 -3.21 14.80
C ALA A 140 5.60 -3.87 13.85
N ALA A 141 4.31 -3.90 14.20
CA ALA A 141 3.26 -4.50 13.39
C ALA A 141 3.15 -3.86 12.00
N SER A 142 3.30 -2.53 11.90
CA SER A 142 3.22 -1.82 10.63
C SER A 142 4.29 -2.25 9.63
N LEU A 143 5.50 -2.62 10.09
CA LEU A 143 6.55 -3.13 9.21
C LEU A 143 6.18 -4.44 8.53
N PHE A 144 5.41 -5.31 9.21
CA PHE A 144 4.95 -6.56 8.63
C PHE A 144 3.73 -6.36 7.73
N LEU A 145 2.90 -5.35 8.03
CA LEU A 145 1.71 -5.03 7.25
C LEU A 145 2.04 -4.40 5.88
N PHE A 146 3.12 -3.62 5.81
CA PHE A 146 3.49 -2.84 4.61
C PHE A 146 4.77 -3.32 3.91
N ARG A 147 5.22 -4.57 4.12
CA ARG A 147 6.42 -5.13 3.46
C ARG A 147 6.18 -5.74 2.09
#